data_AF-A0A6L7G6U7-F1
#
_entry.id   AF-A0A6L7G6U7-F1
#
_cell.length_a   1.000
_cell.length_b   1.000
_cell.length_c   1.000
_cell.angle_alpha   90.00
_cell.angle_beta   90.00
_cell.angle_gamma   90.00
#
_symmetry.space_group_name_H-M   'P 1'
#
loop_
_entity.id
_entity.type
_entity.pdbx_description
1 polymer ?
#
loop_
_entity_poly.entity_id
_entity_poly.type
_entity_poly.pdbx_seq_one_letter_code
_entity_poly.pdbx_strand_id
1 'polypeptide(L)' 'MSPVSPSPRPVRALRFVACGTGQAYRINGRLLTVYARDTEQAAREMMLGRDPRRWRVQILPPDPRLA' A
#
# COMPACT_ATOMS: atom_id res chain seq x y z
N MET A 1 -31.24 9.34 18.64
CA MET A 1 -30.32 9.25 17.48
C MET A 1 -29.19 8.31 17.86
N SER A 2 -29.15 7.10 17.32
CA SER A 2 -28.03 6.18 17.54
C SER A 2 -26.80 6.70 16.78
N PRO A 3 -25.58 6.61 17.35
CA PRO A 3 -24.37 6.97 16.61
C PRO A 3 -24.21 5.99 15.45
N VAL A 4 -24.22 6.51 14.21
CA VAL A 4 -23.75 5.77 13.05
C VAL A 4 -22.27 5.51 13.31
N SER A 5 -21.92 4.28 13.69
CA SER A 5 -20.53 3.87 13.74
C SER A 5 -19.98 3.99 12.32
N PRO A 6 -18.89 4.74 12.08
CA PRO A 6 -18.35 4.85 10.75
C PRO A 6 -17.97 3.45 10.26
N SER A 7 -18.48 3.06 9.10
CA SER A 7 -18.11 1.79 8.47
C SER A 7 -16.58 1.71 8.39
N PRO A 8 -15.97 0.59 8.81
CA PRO A 8 -14.52 0.46 8.80
C PRO A 8 -13.97 0.73 7.40
N ARG A 9 -12.90 1.53 7.28
CA ARG A 9 -12.25 1.77 5.99
C ARG A 9 -11.89 0.41 5.34
N PRO A 10 -12.12 0.26 4.02
CA PRO A 10 -11.81 -0.99 3.33
C PRO A 10 -10.31 -1.25 3.35
N VAL A 11 -9.92 -2.52 3.44
CA VAL A 11 -8.53 -2.92 3.28
C VAL A 11 -8.09 -2.67 1.84
N ARG A 12 -6.91 -2.08 1.67
CA ARG A 12 -6.26 -1.86 0.37
C ARG A 12 -4.90 -2.54 0.35
N ALA A 13 -4.42 -2.85 -0.84
CA ALA A 13 -3.06 -3.30 -1.07
C ALA A 13 -2.16 -2.12 -1.43
N LEU A 14 -0.95 -2.09 -0.87
CA LEU A 14 0.08 -1.10 -1.16
C LEU A 14 1.32 -1.81 -1.68
N ARG A 15 1.90 -1.28 -2.75
CA ARG A 15 3.13 -1.80 -3.37
C ARG A 15 4.17 -0.70 -3.47
N PHE A 16 5.42 -1.07 -3.21
CA PHE A 16 6.57 -0.20 -3.41
C PHE A 16 7.02 -0.32 -4.87
N VAL A 17 7.13 0.78 -5.61
CA VAL A 17 7.36 0.78 -7.06
C VAL A 17 8.53 1.69 -7.41
N ALA A 18 9.45 1.22 -8.25
CA ALA A 18 10.54 2.02 -8.77
C ALA A 18 10.02 3.02 -9.82
N CYS A 19 10.36 4.30 -9.67
CA CYS A 19 9.88 5.36 -10.58
C CYS A 19 10.46 5.21 -11.99
N GLY A 20 11.72 4.80 -12.11
CA GLY A 20 12.40 4.69 -13.42
C GLY A 20 11.93 3.53 -14.29
N THR A 21 11.41 2.45 -13.69
CA THR A 21 11.04 1.23 -14.44
C THR A 21 9.57 0.84 -14.28
N GLY A 22 8.85 1.45 -13.34
CA GLY A 22 7.51 1.03 -12.96
C GLY A 22 7.46 -0.34 -12.29
N GLN A 23 8.60 -0.98 -12.01
CA GLN A 23 8.63 -2.32 -11.42
C GLN A 23 8.37 -2.26 -9.92
N ALA A 24 7.50 -3.14 -9.47
CA ALA A 24 7.21 -3.30 -8.05
C ALA A 24 8.32 -4.10 -7.35
N TYR A 25 8.66 -3.65 -6.15
CA TYR A 25 9.72 -4.19 -5.34
C TYR A 25 9.44 -5.63 -4.91
N ARG A 26 10.50 -6.44 -4.92
CA ARG A 26 10.45 -7.85 -4.58
C ARG A 26 11.48 -8.20 -3.53
N ILE A 27 11.13 -9.09 -2.62
CA ILE A 27 12.03 -9.70 -1.62
C ILE A 27 12.06 -11.19 -1.94
N ASN A 28 13.25 -11.73 -2.23
CA ASN A 28 13.44 -13.13 -2.66
C ASN A 28 12.50 -13.53 -3.82
N GLY A 29 12.38 -12.66 -4.83
CA GLY A 29 11.54 -12.87 -6.01
C GLY A 29 10.02 -12.67 -5.78
N ARG A 30 9.57 -12.52 -4.53
CA ARG A 30 8.17 -12.30 -4.18
C ARG A 30 7.83 -10.84 -4.05
N LEU A 31 6.66 -10.46 -4.54
CA LEU A 31 6.17 -9.09 -4.51
C LEU A 31 5.94 -8.64 -3.07
N LEU A 32 6.55 -7.52 -2.67
CA LEU A 32 6.22 -6.91 -1.39
C LEU A 32 4.86 -6.20 -1.51
N THR A 33 3.87 -6.71 -0.77
CA THR A 33 2.53 -6.10 -0.68
C THR A 33 2.20 -5.89 0.78
N VAL A 34 1.81 -4.66 1.13
CA VAL A 34 1.33 -4.29 2.47
C VAL A 34 -0.18 -4.13 2.39
N TYR A 35 -0.93 -4.71 3.34
CA TYR A 35 -2.38 -4.53 3.43
C TYR A 35 -2.72 -3.61 4.59
N ALA A 36 -3.44 -2.53 4.31
CA ALA A 36 -3.80 -1.54 5.33
C ALA A 36 -5.19 -0.95 5.09
N ARG A 37 -5.86 -0.55 6.17
CA ARG A 37 -7.09 0.27 6.14
C ARG A 37 -6.77 1.76 6.12
N ASP A 38 -5.67 2.15 6.74
CA ASP A 38 -5.09 3.49 6.66
C ASP A 38 -3.95 3.50 5.64
N THR A 39 -4.29 3.83 4.40
CA THR A 39 -3.33 3.82 3.29
C THR A 39 -2.32 4.97 3.36
N GLU A 40 -2.69 6.09 3.99
CA GLU A 40 -1.81 7.26 4.07
C GLU A 40 -0.68 7.02 5.06
N GLN A 41 -1.04 6.54 6.26
CA GLN A 41 -0.06 6.18 7.27
C GLN A 41 0.87 5.06 6.75
N ALA A 42 0.31 4.01 6.15
CA ALA A 42 1.11 2.92 5.59
C ALA A 42 2.03 3.39 4.45
N ALA A 43 1.56 4.26 3.55
CA ALA A 43 2.39 4.80 2.47
C ALA A 43 3.54 5.66 3.02
N ARG A 44 3.28 6.47 4.06
CA ARG A 44 4.30 7.27 4.74
C ARG A 44 5.37 6.40 5.39
N GLU A 45 4.98 5.34 6.07
CA GLU A 45 5.91 4.37 6.68
C GLU A 45 6.75 3.65 5.62
N MET A 46 6.12 3.22 4.51
CA MET A 46 6.83 2.59 3.40
C MET A 46 7.86 3.51 2.73
N MET A 47 7.60 4.82 2.70
CA MET A 47 8.51 5.82 2.14
C MET A 47 9.54 6.37 3.14
N LEU A 48 9.49 5.98 4.42
CA LEU A 48 10.41 6.49 5.43
C LEU A 48 11.86 6.13 5.09
N GLY A 49 12.73 7.14 5.00
CA GLY A 49 14.14 6.98 4.62
C GLY A 49 14.35 6.62 3.14
N ARG A 50 13.34 6.80 2.27
CA ARG A 50 13.41 6.48 0.83
C ARG A 50 13.41 7.74 -0.02
N ASP A 51 14.15 7.70 -1.13
CA ASP A 51 14.17 8.78 -2.11
C ASP A 51 12.91 8.77 -2.99
N PRO A 52 12.06 9.83 -2.97
CA PRO A 52 10.85 9.94 -3.78
C PRO A 52 11.10 10.00 -5.29
N ARG A 53 12.30 10.38 -5.73
CA ARG A 53 12.68 10.36 -7.16
C ARG A 53 12.88 8.94 -7.68
N ARG A 54 13.19 8.01 -6.77
CA ARG A 54 13.46 6.60 -7.10
C ARG A 54 12.29 5.69 -6.79
N TRP A 55 11.50 6.04 -5.78
CA TRP A 55 10.45 5.18 -5.24
C TRP A 55 9.13 5.90 -5.06
N ARG A 56 8.04 5.16 -5.26
CA ARG A 56 6.68 5.59 -4.94
C ARG A 56 5.88 4.42 -4.39
N VAL A 57 4.77 4.73 -3.72
CA VAL A 57 3.79 3.73 -3.28
C VAL A 57 2.59 3.75 -4.21
N GLN A 58 2.16 2.58 -4.65
CA GLN A 58 0.94 2.39 -5.43
C GLN A 58 -0.13 1.74 -4.55
N ILE A 59 -1.31 2.35 -4.50
CA ILE A 59 -2.48 1.85 -3.76
C ILE A 59 -3.40 1.14 -4.75
N LEU A 60 -3.82 -0.06 -4.40
CA LEU A 60 -4.61 -0.97 -5.24
C LEU A 60 -5.77 -1.55 -4.42
N PRO A 61 -6.83 -2.05 -5.08
CA PRO A 61 -7.76 -2.97 -4.45
C PRO A 61 -7.01 -4.16 -3.81
N PRO A 62 -7.54 -4.75 -2.72
CA PRO A 62 -6.97 -5.97 -2.17
C PRO A 62 -6.99 -7.08 -3.24
N ASP A 63 -6.01 -7.99 -3.20
CA ASP A 63 -5.98 -9.12 -4.13
C ASP A 63 -7.23 -9.98 -3.88
N PRO A 64 -8.04 -10.28 -4.90
CA PRO A 64 -9.27 -11.05 -4.74
C PRO A 64 -9.03 -12.48 -4.23
N ARG A 65 -7.79 -13.01 -4.31
CA ARG A 65 -7.46 -14.32 -3.72
C ARG A 65 -7.28 -14.30 -2.20
N LEU A 66 -7.31 -13.11 -1.59
CA LEU A 66 -7.19 -12.90 -0.14
C LEU A 66 -8.47 -12.32 0.48
N ALA A 67 -9.53 -12.14 -0.32
CA ALA A 67 -10.82 -11.60 0.10
C ALA A 67 -11.83 -12.71 0.37
#